data_AF-A0A315VLJ9-F1
#
_entry.id   AF-A0A315VLJ9-F1
#
_cell.length_a   1.000
_cell.length_b   1.000
_cell.length_c   1.000
_cell.angle_alpha   90.00
_cell.angle_beta   90.00
_cell.angle_gamma   90.00
#
_symmetry.space_group_name_H-M   'P 1'
#
loop_
_entity.id
_entity.type
_entity.pdbx_description
1 polymer ?
#
loop_
_entity_poly.entity_id
_entity_poly.type
_entity_poly.pdbx_seq_one_letter_code
_entity_poly.pdbx_strand_id
1 'polypeptide(L)'
;MLDTWNESIFSNIKSRLQDSAMKLVHAERLGEAFDSQLVIGVRESYVNLCSNPEDKLQIYRDNFEKAYMDSTERFYRTQAPSYLQQNGVQNYMKYLMECCVNALVTSFKETILAECPGMIKRNETDKLRLMFSLMDKVPSGIDPMLKDLEEHIMSAGLADMVASAETITSDSEKYVEQLLTLFNRFSRLVKDAFQDDPRFLTARDKAYKAVVNDATIFKLELPMKQKGVGLKTQPESKCPELLANYCDMLLRKTPLSKKLTSEEIEAKLKEVLLVLKYVQNKDVFMRYHKAHLTRRLILDISADSEIEENMVEWLRVPHSACGSDQSGSAGPDLML
;
A
#
# COMPACT_ATOMS: atom_id res chain seq x y z
N MET A 1 -1.84 52.64 -27.28
CA MET A 1 -0.71 51.90 -27.91
C MET A 1 -1.15 50.52 -28.40
N LEU A 2 -1.87 49.75 -27.59
CA LEU A 2 -2.45 48.45 -27.99
C LEU A 2 -3.52 48.60 -29.09
N ASP A 3 -4.38 49.62 -29.04
CA ASP A 3 -5.41 49.83 -30.09
C ASP A 3 -4.79 50.14 -31.46
N THR A 4 -3.78 51.01 -31.50
CA THR A 4 -3.05 51.35 -32.73
C THR A 4 -2.31 50.14 -33.30
N TRP A 5 -1.74 49.31 -32.42
CA TRP A 5 -1.10 48.05 -32.82
C TRP A 5 -2.12 47.03 -33.37
N ASN A 6 -3.30 46.96 -32.74
CA ASN A 6 -4.39 46.11 -33.20
C ASN A 6 -4.88 46.54 -34.60
N GLU A 7 -5.19 47.82 -34.76
CA GLU A 7 -5.74 48.37 -36.01
C GLU A 7 -4.74 48.34 -37.17
N SER A 8 -3.47 48.63 -36.89
CA SER A 8 -2.45 48.80 -37.94
C SER A 8 -1.75 47.50 -38.32
N ILE A 9 -1.53 46.60 -37.35
CA ILE A 9 -0.67 45.43 -37.54
C ILE A 9 -1.47 44.16 -37.30
N PHE A 10 -1.98 43.94 -36.09
CA PHE A 10 -2.53 42.64 -35.72
C PHE A 10 -3.77 42.26 -36.53
N SER A 11 -4.73 43.17 -36.74
CA SER A 11 -5.93 42.94 -37.55
C SER A 11 -5.62 42.42 -38.96
N ASN A 12 -4.51 42.87 -39.55
CA ASN A 12 -4.06 42.56 -40.90
C ASN A 12 -3.25 41.25 -40.98
N ILE A 13 -2.59 40.84 -39.89
CA ILE A 13 -1.74 39.64 -39.88
C ILE A 13 -2.27 38.51 -38.99
N LYS A 14 -3.35 38.73 -38.24
CA LYS A 14 -3.88 37.79 -37.24
C LYS A 14 -4.14 36.40 -37.82
N SER A 15 -4.73 36.31 -39.02
CA SER A 15 -4.99 35.02 -39.67
C SER A 15 -3.70 34.28 -39.99
N ARG A 16 -2.69 34.97 -40.53
CA ARG A 16 -1.38 34.38 -40.87
C ARG A 16 -0.58 33.99 -39.63
N LEU A 17 -0.65 34.77 -38.56
CA LEU A 17 -0.03 34.45 -37.27
C LEU A 17 -0.71 33.22 -36.64
N GLN A 18 -2.04 33.19 -36.64
CA GLN A 18 -2.83 32.07 -36.16
C GLN A 18 -2.52 30.81 -36.96
N ASP A 19 -2.52 30.87 -38.30
CA ASP A 19 -2.20 29.73 -39.16
C ASP A 19 -0.76 29.22 -38.92
N SER A 20 0.20 30.13 -38.74
CA SER A 20 1.58 29.77 -38.41
C SER A 20 1.66 29.10 -37.04
N ALA A 21 0.97 29.63 -36.04
CA ALA A 21 0.89 29.02 -34.71
C ALA A 21 0.24 27.63 -34.76
N MET A 22 -0.84 27.45 -35.54
CA MET A 22 -1.48 26.15 -35.71
C MET A 22 -0.61 25.13 -36.44
N LYS A 23 0.26 25.58 -37.36
CA LYS A 23 1.27 24.70 -38.00
C LYS A 23 2.31 24.22 -37.00
N LEU A 24 2.78 25.10 -36.10
CA LEU A 24 3.71 24.72 -35.04
C LEU A 24 3.08 23.71 -34.07
N VAL A 25 1.82 23.93 -33.67
CA VAL A 25 1.05 22.98 -32.86
C VAL A 25 0.84 21.65 -33.60
N HIS A 26 0.65 21.66 -34.91
CA HIS A 26 0.56 20.42 -35.69
C HIS A 26 1.89 19.65 -35.72
N ALA A 27 3.00 20.35 -35.92
CA ALA A 27 4.35 19.78 -35.88
C ALA A 27 4.65 19.14 -34.51
N GLU A 28 4.31 19.84 -33.42
CA GLU A 28 4.40 19.31 -32.05
C GLU A 28 3.68 17.96 -31.91
N ARG A 29 2.44 17.85 -32.42
CA ARG A 29 1.64 16.64 -32.33
C ARG A 29 2.20 15.48 -33.15
N LEU A 30 3.00 15.76 -34.16
CA LEU A 30 3.77 14.76 -34.91
C LEU A 30 5.06 14.35 -34.18
N GLY A 31 5.37 14.98 -33.04
CA GLY A 31 6.59 14.76 -32.28
C GLY A 31 7.78 15.60 -32.75
N GLU A 32 7.56 16.60 -33.61
CA GLU A 32 8.62 17.49 -34.06
C GLU A 32 8.97 18.53 -32.98
N ALA A 33 10.26 18.79 -32.79
CA ALA A 33 10.73 19.83 -31.89
C ALA A 33 10.38 21.22 -32.45
N PHE A 34 9.83 22.09 -31.61
CA PHE A 34 9.52 23.47 -31.97
C PHE A 34 9.70 24.40 -30.76
N ASP A 35 9.80 25.70 -31.02
CA ASP A 35 9.86 26.71 -29.98
C ASP A 35 8.44 27.07 -29.50
N SER A 36 8.09 26.61 -28.29
CA SER A 36 6.79 26.88 -27.67
C SER A 36 6.54 28.36 -27.40
N GLN A 37 7.59 29.19 -27.29
CA GLN A 37 7.46 30.63 -27.09
C GLN A 37 6.78 31.32 -28.28
N LEU A 38 6.91 30.80 -29.50
CA LEU A 38 6.25 31.37 -30.68
C LEU A 38 4.72 31.23 -30.61
N VAL A 39 4.22 30.09 -30.14
CA VAL A 39 2.79 29.85 -29.97
C VAL A 39 2.26 30.62 -28.75
N ILE A 40 3.04 30.64 -27.66
CA ILE A 40 2.72 31.41 -26.44
C ILE A 40 2.61 32.90 -26.76
N GLY A 41 3.54 33.48 -27.53
CA GLY A 41 3.52 34.90 -27.89
C GLY A 41 2.31 35.29 -28.76
N VAL A 42 1.91 34.41 -29.69
CA VAL A 42 0.67 34.62 -30.47
C VAL A 42 -0.56 34.52 -29.56
N ARG A 43 -0.62 33.53 -28.67
CA ARG A 43 -1.70 33.39 -27.68
C ARG A 43 -1.83 34.64 -26.79
N GLU A 44 -0.72 35.11 -26.24
CA GLU A 44 -0.68 36.30 -25.38
C GLU A 44 -1.10 37.56 -26.11
N SER A 45 -0.78 37.66 -27.41
CA SER A 45 -1.27 38.75 -28.25
C SER A 45 -2.80 38.79 -28.30
N TYR A 46 -3.48 37.65 -28.48
CA TYR A 46 -4.95 37.59 -28.47
C TYR A 46 -5.57 37.90 -27.10
N VAL A 47 -4.89 37.57 -26.00
CA VAL A 47 -5.34 37.90 -24.64
C VAL A 47 -5.17 39.40 -24.35
N ASN A 48 -3.99 39.94 -24.64
CA ASN A 48 -3.65 41.34 -24.34
C ASN A 48 -4.40 42.36 -25.21
N LEU A 49 -4.90 41.93 -26.37
CA LEU A 49 -5.73 42.74 -27.26
C LEU A 49 -7.19 42.84 -26.84
N CYS A 50 -7.63 42.09 -25.84
CA CYS A 50 -9.00 42.14 -25.39
C CYS A 50 -9.27 43.41 -24.60
N SER A 51 -9.93 44.37 -25.24
CA SER A 51 -10.35 45.64 -24.61
C SER A 51 -11.64 45.52 -23.79
N ASN A 52 -12.26 44.33 -23.70
CA ASN A 52 -13.49 44.11 -22.94
C ASN A 52 -13.19 44.00 -21.42
N PRO A 53 -13.67 44.94 -20.58
CA PRO A 53 -13.39 44.92 -19.15
C PRO A 53 -14.17 43.84 -18.39
N GLU A 54 -15.29 43.35 -18.91
CA GLU A 54 -16.09 42.28 -18.27
C GLU A 54 -15.59 40.88 -18.66
N ASP A 55 -15.00 40.74 -19.85
CA ASP A 55 -14.51 39.45 -20.35
C ASP A 55 -13.19 39.60 -21.12
N LYS A 56 -12.09 39.60 -20.36
CA LYS A 56 -10.72 39.76 -20.87
C LYS A 56 -10.25 38.61 -21.78
N LEU A 57 -11.03 37.55 -21.94
CA LEU A 57 -10.67 36.38 -22.74
C LEU A 57 -11.48 36.26 -24.02
N GLN A 58 -12.47 37.13 -24.27
CA GLN A 58 -13.37 37.02 -25.40
C GLN A 58 -12.63 36.85 -26.75
N ILE A 59 -11.67 37.75 -27.03
CA ILE A 59 -10.90 37.71 -28.29
C ILE A 59 -10.05 36.44 -28.41
N TYR A 60 -9.49 35.97 -27.30
CA TYR A 60 -8.75 34.71 -27.25
C TYR A 60 -9.67 33.52 -27.60
N ARG A 61 -10.86 33.46 -26.99
CA ARG A 61 -11.80 32.35 -27.19
C ARG A 61 -12.31 32.29 -28.63
N ASP A 62 -12.74 33.43 -29.16
CA ASP A 62 -13.36 33.52 -30.49
C ASP A 62 -12.38 33.27 -31.64
N ASN A 63 -11.07 33.42 -31.41
CA ASN A 63 -10.03 33.27 -32.44
C ASN A 63 -9.09 32.12 -32.13
N PHE A 64 -8.19 32.29 -31.16
CA PHE A 64 -7.11 31.34 -30.91
C PHE A 64 -7.63 30.03 -30.32
N GLU A 65 -8.48 30.06 -29.29
CA GLU A 65 -9.03 28.85 -28.69
C GLU A 65 -9.87 28.07 -29.69
N LYS A 66 -10.77 28.75 -30.41
CA LYS A 66 -11.56 28.14 -31.47
C LYS A 66 -10.68 27.47 -32.54
N ALA A 67 -9.67 28.19 -33.06
CA ALA A 67 -8.78 27.63 -34.06
C ALA A 67 -7.90 26.49 -33.52
N TYR A 68 -7.50 26.56 -32.26
CA TYR A 68 -6.78 25.50 -31.58
C TYR A 68 -7.66 24.25 -31.45
N MET A 69 -8.91 24.39 -31.01
CA MET A 69 -9.88 23.29 -30.91
C MET A 69 -10.18 22.68 -32.28
N ASP A 70 -10.47 23.50 -33.29
CA ASP A 70 -10.72 23.05 -34.67
C ASP A 70 -9.51 22.28 -35.24
N SER A 71 -8.30 22.79 -35.02
CA SER A 71 -7.04 22.13 -35.40
C SER A 71 -6.86 20.79 -34.67
N THR A 72 -7.20 20.75 -33.37
CA THR A 72 -7.12 19.55 -32.53
C THR A 72 -8.08 18.48 -33.01
N GLU A 73 -9.35 18.83 -33.23
CA GLU A 73 -10.37 17.92 -33.74
C GLU A 73 -9.94 17.38 -35.10
N ARG A 74 -9.54 18.25 -36.03
CA ARG A 74 -9.15 17.86 -37.39
C ARG A 74 -7.94 16.92 -37.39
N PHE A 75 -6.95 17.20 -36.55
CA PHE A 75 -5.79 16.33 -36.38
C PHE A 75 -6.20 14.94 -35.91
N TYR A 76 -6.86 14.84 -34.75
CA TYR A 76 -7.18 13.52 -34.17
C TYR A 76 -8.24 12.75 -34.95
N ARG A 77 -9.19 13.43 -35.62
CA ARG A 77 -10.17 12.79 -36.52
C ARG A 77 -9.49 12.13 -37.73
N THR A 78 -8.36 12.68 -38.18
CA THR A 78 -7.58 12.13 -39.29
C THR A 78 -6.56 11.08 -38.81
N GLN A 79 -5.90 11.34 -37.68
CA GLN A 79 -4.82 10.51 -37.16
C GLN A 79 -5.35 9.22 -36.51
N ALA A 80 -6.49 9.26 -35.82
CA ALA A 80 -7.01 8.11 -35.10
C ALA A 80 -7.33 6.90 -36.01
N PRO A 81 -8.01 7.04 -37.17
CA PRO A 81 -8.20 5.92 -38.09
C PRO A 81 -6.89 5.36 -38.65
N SER A 82 -5.93 6.23 -38.99
CA SER A 82 -4.63 5.82 -39.53
C SER A 82 -3.82 5.03 -38.49
N TYR A 83 -3.77 5.51 -37.25
CA TYR A 83 -3.11 4.83 -36.14
C TYR A 83 -3.78 3.47 -35.84
N LEU A 84 -5.11 3.42 -35.86
CA LEU A 84 -5.87 2.19 -35.60
C LEU A 84 -5.63 1.14 -36.69
N GLN A 85 -5.51 1.55 -37.96
CA GLN A 85 -5.16 0.64 -39.07
C GLN A 85 -3.73 0.12 -38.97
N GLN A 86 -2.77 0.96 -38.58
CA GLN A 86 -1.35 0.58 -38.52
C GLN A 86 -1.01 -0.24 -37.28
N ASN A 87 -1.55 0.13 -36.12
CA ASN A 87 -1.13 -0.40 -34.82
C ASN A 87 -2.17 -1.34 -34.19
N GLY A 88 -3.37 -1.41 -34.77
CA GLY A 88 -4.48 -2.20 -34.24
C GLY A 88 -5.17 -1.54 -33.03
N VAL A 89 -6.36 -2.05 -32.73
CA VAL A 89 -7.25 -1.50 -31.70
C VAL A 89 -6.61 -1.54 -30.30
N GLN A 90 -5.87 -2.60 -29.96
CA GLN A 90 -5.27 -2.75 -28.63
C GLN A 90 -4.22 -1.67 -28.33
N ASN A 91 -3.32 -1.37 -29.29
CA ASN A 91 -2.30 -0.34 -29.08
C ASN A 91 -2.91 1.06 -29.08
N TYR A 92 -3.93 1.29 -29.89
CA TYR A 92 -4.68 2.55 -29.85
C TYR A 92 -5.37 2.78 -28.49
N MET A 93 -5.99 1.74 -27.91
CA MET A 93 -6.57 1.82 -26.56
C MET A 93 -5.52 2.12 -25.49
N LYS A 94 -4.33 1.51 -25.56
CA LYS A 94 -3.22 1.81 -24.65
C LYS A 94 -2.76 3.27 -24.75
N TYR A 95 -2.59 3.76 -25.97
CA TYR A 95 -2.23 5.17 -26.23
C TYR A 95 -3.26 6.14 -25.65
N LEU A 96 -4.56 5.89 -25.89
CA LEU A 96 -5.63 6.72 -25.31
C LEU A 96 -5.62 6.67 -23.78
N MET A 97 -5.45 5.50 -23.20
CA MET A 97 -5.39 5.34 -21.74
C MET A 97 -4.22 6.14 -21.16
N GLU A 98 -3.04 6.05 -21.76
CA GLU A 98 -1.85 6.79 -21.32
C GLU A 98 -2.06 8.30 -21.40
N CYS A 99 -2.62 8.81 -22.50
CA CYS A 99 -2.97 10.22 -22.64
C CYS A 99 -3.97 10.68 -21.58
N CYS A 100 -5.04 9.90 -21.35
CA CYS A 100 -6.06 10.22 -20.35
C CYS A 100 -5.49 10.20 -18.94
N VAL A 101 -4.69 9.19 -18.60
CA VAL A 101 -4.03 9.09 -17.28
C VAL A 101 -3.09 10.27 -17.06
N ASN A 102 -2.25 10.61 -18.04
CA ASN A 102 -1.33 11.74 -17.93
C ASN A 102 -2.05 13.08 -17.79
N ALA A 103 -3.10 13.31 -18.58
CA ALA A 103 -3.83 14.57 -18.54
C ALA A 103 -4.71 14.72 -17.28
N LEU A 104 -5.44 13.66 -16.91
CA LEU A 104 -6.52 13.73 -15.92
C LEU A 104 -6.14 13.16 -14.55
N VAL A 105 -5.20 12.23 -14.48
CA VAL A 105 -4.85 11.55 -13.21
C VAL A 105 -3.54 12.10 -12.67
N THR A 106 -2.49 12.17 -13.51
CA THR A 106 -1.17 12.66 -13.07
C THR A 106 -1.23 14.11 -12.59
N SER A 107 -2.03 14.96 -13.23
CA SER A 107 -2.24 16.37 -12.85
C SER A 107 -2.88 16.54 -11.46
N PHE A 108 -3.70 15.58 -11.03
CA PHE A 108 -4.44 15.64 -9.76
C PHE A 108 -3.97 14.60 -8.74
N LYS A 109 -2.82 13.94 -9.01
CA LYS A 109 -2.31 12.83 -8.20
C LYS A 109 -2.19 13.19 -6.73
N GLU A 110 -1.68 14.39 -6.41
CA GLU A 110 -1.42 14.80 -5.03
C GLU A 110 -2.73 15.00 -4.26
N THR A 111 -3.73 15.59 -4.91
CA THR A 111 -5.06 15.79 -4.33
C THR A 111 -5.78 14.46 -4.10
N ILE A 112 -5.67 13.51 -5.03
CA ILE A 112 -6.27 12.18 -4.90
C ILE A 112 -5.60 11.42 -3.75
N LEU A 113 -4.26 11.40 -3.72
CA LEU A 113 -3.48 10.69 -2.71
C LEU A 113 -3.66 11.27 -1.30
N ALA A 114 -3.92 12.57 -1.17
CA ALA A 114 -4.21 13.19 0.13
C ALA A 114 -5.43 12.57 0.84
N GLU A 115 -6.37 11.99 0.09
CA GLU A 115 -7.55 11.33 0.65
C GLU A 115 -7.29 9.86 1.05
N CYS A 116 -6.21 9.26 0.55
CA CYS A 116 -5.87 7.84 0.77
C CYS A 116 -5.81 7.46 2.26
N PRO A 117 -5.11 8.20 3.15
CA PRO A 117 -5.07 7.87 4.57
C PRO A 117 -6.46 7.85 5.23
N GLY A 118 -7.34 8.77 4.82
CA GLY A 118 -8.70 8.86 5.34
C GLY A 118 -9.56 7.68 4.90
N MET A 119 -9.45 7.29 3.62
CA MET A 119 -10.16 6.15 3.05
C MET A 119 -9.72 4.82 3.69
N ILE A 120 -8.41 4.65 3.91
CA ILE A 120 -7.85 3.50 4.62
C ILE A 120 -8.43 3.41 6.04
N LYS A 121 -8.36 4.51 6.81
CA LYS A 121 -8.89 4.54 8.19
C LYS A 121 -10.38 4.25 8.31
N ARG A 122 -11.17 4.68 7.31
CA ARG A 122 -12.62 4.45 7.26
C ARG A 122 -13.02 3.13 6.60
N ASN A 123 -12.05 2.32 6.16
CA ASN A 123 -12.27 1.06 5.47
C ASN A 123 -13.15 1.20 4.21
N GLU A 124 -12.96 2.29 3.44
CA GLU A 124 -13.71 2.57 2.21
C GLU A 124 -13.14 1.77 1.01
N THR A 125 -13.24 0.44 1.08
CA THR A 125 -12.58 -0.51 0.16
C THR A 125 -12.91 -0.28 -1.32
N ASP A 126 -14.15 0.05 -1.67
CA ASP A 126 -14.55 0.31 -3.07
C ASP A 126 -13.89 1.57 -3.63
N LYS A 127 -13.77 2.62 -2.82
CA LYS A 127 -13.09 3.87 -3.21
C LYS A 127 -11.57 3.65 -3.33
N LEU A 128 -10.99 2.89 -2.40
CA LEU A 128 -9.59 2.52 -2.45
C LEU A 128 -9.26 1.66 -3.66
N ARG A 129 -10.16 0.73 -4.04
CA ARG A 129 -10.01 -0.07 -5.26
C ARG A 129 -9.98 0.77 -6.52
N LEU A 130 -10.88 1.76 -6.60
CA LEU A 130 -10.88 2.72 -7.70
C LEU A 130 -9.59 3.55 -7.70
N MET A 131 -9.19 4.09 -6.54
CA MET A 131 -7.96 4.86 -6.40
C MET A 131 -6.74 4.05 -6.83
N PHE A 132 -6.62 2.80 -6.36
CA PHE A 132 -5.55 1.89 -6.75
C PHE A 132 -5.55 1.64 -8.26
N SER A 133 -6.71 1.38 -8.87
CA SER A 133 -6.81 1.15 -10.32
C SER A 133 -6.31 2.32 -11.17
N LEU A 134 -6.47 3.56 -10.67
CA LEU A 134 -5.99 4.77 -11.32
C LEU A 134 -4.50 5.00 -11.04
N MET A 135 -4.08 4.89 -9.78
CA MET A 135 -2.70 5.13 -9.36
C MET A 135 -1.72 4.07 -9.86
N ASP A 136 -2.16 2.83 -10.10
CA ASP A 136 -1.35 1.77 -10.73
C ASP A 136 -0.99 2.08 -12.19
N LYS A 137 -1.74 2.98 -12.84
CA LYS A 137 -1.41 3.46 -14.20
C LYS A 137 -0.47 4.66 -14.20
N VAL A 138 -0.24 5.28 -13.04
CA VAL A 138 0.67 6.42 -12.89
C VAL A 138 2.03 5.88 -12.42
N PRO A 139 3.15 6.26 -13.05
CA PRO A 139 4.48 5.91 -12.56
C PRO A 139 4.67 6.34 -11.11
N SER A 140 5.03 5.41 -10.23
CA SER A 140 5.15 5.63 -8.77
C SER A 140 3.88 6.18 -8.08
N GLY A 141 2.70 6.03 -8.70
CA GLY A 141 1.44 6.51 -8.12
C GLY A 141 1.02 5.73 -6.87
N ILE A 142 1.42 4.46 -6.77
CA ILE A 142 1.03 3.58 -5.66
C ILE A 142 1.96 3.67 -4.45
N ASP A 143 3.18 4.21 -4.59
CA ASP A 143 4.19 4.22 -3.52
C ASP A 143 3.68 4.95 -2.25
N PRO A 144 2.98 6.10 -2.38
CA PRO A 144 2.36 6.76 -1.23
C PRO A 144 1.26 5.91 -0.58
N MET A 145 0.45 5.20 -1.38
CA MET A 145 -0.62 4.34 -0.86
C MET A 145 -0.06 3.16 -0.04
N LEU A 146 1.05 2.57 -0.49
CA LEU A 146 1.76 1.52 0.27
C LEU A 146 2.22 2.06 1.63
N LYS A 147 2.82 3.26 1.63
CA LYS A 147 3.27 3.93 2.85
C LYS A 147 2.11 4.24 3.79
N ASP A 148 1.01 4.76 3.28
CA ASP A 148 -0.19 5.07 4.08
C ASP A 148 -0.79 3.81 4.71
N LEU A 149 -0.80 2.68 3.99
CA LEU A 149 -1.21 1.40 4.55
C LEU A 149 -0.27 0.95 5.67
N GLU A 150 1.05 1.01 5.46
CA GLU A 150 2.05 0.65 6.48
C GLU A 150 1.86 1.50 7.75
N GLU A 151 1.76 2.82 7.61
CA GLU A 151 1.56 3.75 8.72
C GLU A 151 0.23 3.51 9.44
N HIS A 152 -0.84 3.21 8.70
CA HIS A 152 -2.12 2.89 9.32
C HIS A 152 -2.07 1.58 10.12
N ILE A 153 -1.45 0.52 9.57
CA ILE A 153 -1.30 -0.76 10.27
C ILE A 153 -0.49 -0.58 11.55
N MET A 154 0.63 0.14 11.49
CA MET A 154 1.48 0.41 12.65
C MET A 154 0.72 1.23 13.70
N SER A 155 0.10 2.35 13.30
CA SER A 155 -0.62 3.22 14.24
C SER A 155 -1.83 2.53 14.88
N ALA A 156 -2.61 1.78 14.11
CA ALA A 156 -3.75 1.04 14.63
C ALA A 156 -3.29 -0.13 15.53
N GLY A 157 -2.24 -0.86 15.14
CA GLY A 157 -1.66 -1.92 15.97
C GLY A 157 -1.16 -1.39 17.32
N LEU A 158 -0.42 -0.27 17.32
CA LEU A 158 0.02 0.39 18.54
C LEU A 158 -1.17 0.84 19.41
N ALA A 159 -2.19 1.45 18.81
CA ALA A 159 -3.38 1.91 19.53
C ALA A 159 -4.18 0.74 20.16
N ASP A 160 -4.44 -0.33 19.39
CA ASP A 160 -5.17 -1.51 19.86
C ASP A 160 -4.44 -2.19 21.03
N MET A 161 -3.11 -2.21 20.99
CA MET A 161 -2.27 -2.79 22.04
C MET A 161 -2.17 -1.91 23.29
N VAL A 162 -2.02 -0.58 23.13
CA VAL A 162 -2.01 0.36 24.26
C VAL A 162 -3.35 0.37 24.99
N ALA A 163 -4.46 0.36 24.26
CA ALA A 163 -5.80 0.31 24.85
C ALA A 163 -6.04 -0.94 25.71
N SER A 164 -5.28 -2.01 25.45
CA SER A 164 -5.42 -3.30 26.11
C SER A 164 -4.26 -3.59 27.09
N ALA A 165 -3.34 -2.64 27.32
CA ALA A 165 -2.08 -2.83 28.03
C ALA A 165 -2.25 -3.31 29.49
N GLU A 166 -3.24 -2.78 30.22
CA GLU A 166 -3.49 -3.15 31.63
C GLU A 166 -4.01 -4.59 31.79
N THR A 167 -4.69 -5.12 30.76
CA THR A 167 -5.25 -6.48 30.79
C THR A 167 -4.27 -7.50 30.21
N ILE A 168 -3.50 -7.11 29.18
CA ILE A 168 -2.61 -7.98 28.43
C ILE A 168 -1.39 -8.45 29.24
N THR A 169 -0.84 -7.64 30.15
CA THR A 169 0.38 -8.03 30.89
C THR A 169 0.25 -9.33 31.68
N SER A 170 -0.98 -9.75 31.98
CA SER A 170 -1.32 -11.00 32.67
C SER A 170 -2.12 -12.00 31.84
N ASP A 171 -2.60 -11.62 30.65
CA ASP A 171 -3.56 -12.40 29.85
C ASP A 171 -3.00 -12.66 28.43
N SER A 172 -2.27 -13.78 28.30
CA SER A 172 -1.64 -14.19 27.03
C SER A 172 -2.67 -14.49 25.93
N GLU A 173 -3.86 -14.96 26.29
CA GLU A 173 -4.94 -15.26 25.35
C GLU A 173 -5.41 -13.99 24.65
N LYS A 174 -5.80 -12.97 25.42
CA LYS A 174 -6.23 -11.69 24.83
C LYS A 174 -5.17 -11.05 23.95
N TYR A 175 -3.90 -11.11 24.33
CA TYR A 175 -2.82 -10.57 23.51
C TYR A 175 -2.75 -11.21 22.13
N VAL A 176 -2.71 -12.54 22.09
CA VAL A 176 -2.57 -13.28 20.83
C VAL A 176 -3.81 -13.10 19.97
N GLU A 177 -5.01 -13.12 20.54
CA GLU A 177 -6.25 -12.88 19.81
C GLU A 177 -6.33 -11.48 19.19
N GLN A 178 -5.81 -10.46 19.87
CA GLN A 178 -5.74 -9.11 19.31
C GLN A 178 -4.77 -9.01 18.13
N LEU A 179 -3.60 -9.66 18.21
CA LEU A 179 -2.66 -9.73 17.09
C LEU A 179 -3.28 -10.43 15.87
N LEU A 180 -3.97 -11.55 16.09
CA LEU A 180 -4.68 -12.26 15.03
C LEU A 180 -5.82 -11.43 14.43
N THR A 181 -6.58 -10.73 15.27
CA THR A 181 -7.64 -9.81 14.83
C THR A 181 -7.06 -8.69 13.97
N LEU A 182 -5.92 -8.12 14.37
CA LEU A 182 -5.20 -7.10 13.61
C LEU A 182 -4.77 -7.62 12.24
N PHE A 183 -4.13 -8.79 12.20
CA PHE A 183 -3.68 -9.42 10.96
C PHE A 183 -4.85 -9.71 10.00
N ASN A 184 -5.94 -10.28 10.53
CA ASN A 184 -7.13 -10.63 9.76
C ASN A 184 -7.85 -9.38 9.24
N ARG A 185 -7.96 -8.33 10.06
CA ARG A 185 -8.54 -7.04 9.67
C ARG A 185 -7.82 -6.46 8.46
N PHE A 186 -6.49 -6.39 8.51
CA PHE A 186 -5.72 -5.81 7.43
C PHE A 186 -5.52 -6.74 6.22
N SER A 187 -5.58 -8.05 6.42
CA SER A 187 -5.62 -9.00 5.31
C SER A 187 -6.92 -8.87 4.52
N ARG A 188 -8.07 -8.68 5.20
CA ARG A 188 -9.35 -8.38 4.53
C ARG A 188 -9.30 -7.04 3.81
N LEU A 189 -8.75 -6.00 4.45
CA LEU A 189 -8.56 -4.70 3.79
C LEU A 189 -7.74 -4.84 2.51
N VAL A 190 -6.61 -5.56 2.53
CA VAL A 190 -5.77 -5.74 1.34
C VAL A 190 -6.49 -6.53 0.25
N LYS A 191 -7.19 -7.59 0.62
CA LYS A 191 -8.01 -8.37 -0.30
C LYS A 191 -9.10 -7.52 -0.97
N ASP A 192 -9.86 -6.79 -0.16
CA ASP A 192 -11.03 -6.06 -0.63
C ASP A 192 -10.63 -4.76 -1.34
N ALA A 193 -9.70 -3.97 -0.81
CA ALA A 193 -9.30 -2.69 -1.41
C ALA A 193 -8.29 -2.85 -2.54
N PHE A 194 -7.35 -3.80 -2.41
CA PHE A 194 -6.17 -3.90 -3.30
C PHE A 194 -6.08 -5.23 -4.05
N GLN A 195 -7.14 -6.06 -3.99
CA GLN A 195 -7.26 -7.31 -4.77
C GLN A 195 -6.10 -8.29 -4.54
N ASP A 196 -5.61 -8.38 -3.30
CA ASP A 196 -4.45 -9.22 -2.95
C ASP A 196 -3.19 -8.89 -3.77
N ASP A 197 -3.02 -7.62 -4.16
CA ASP A 197 -1.82 -7.17 -4.88
C ASP A 197 -0.56 -7.49 -4.04
N PRO A 198 0.45 -8.16 -4.63
CA PRO A 198 1.65 -8.59 -3.90
C PRO A 198 2.41 -7.46 -3.21
N ARG A 199 2.35 -6.23 -3.74
CA ARG A 199 3.02 -5.05 -3.16
C ARG A 199 2.33 -4.65 -1.85
N PHE A 200 1.00 -4.66 -1.83
CA PHE A 200 0.21 -4.36 -0.63
C PHE A 200 0.27 -5.50 0.41
N LEU A 201 0.34 -6.77 -0.04
CA LEU A 201 0.60 -7.90 0.86
C LEU A 201 1.97 -7.77 1.54
N THR A 202 3.00 -7.38 0.79
CA THR A 202 4.35 -7.13 1.31
C THR A 202 4.36 -5.96 2.31
N ALA A 203 3.69 -4.86 1.98
CA ALA A 203 3.54 -3.71 2.87
C ALA A 203 2.84 -4.09 4.19
N ARG A 204 1.73 -4.85 4.11
CA ARG A 204 1.04 -5.40 5.29
C ARG A 204 1.98 -6.25 6.13
N ASP A 205 2.69 -7.19 5.52
CA ASP A 205 3.60 -8.10 6.22
C ASP A 205 4.74 -7.36 6.91
N LYS A 206 5.31 -6.35 6.25
CA LYS A 206 6.34 -5.48 6.81
C LYS A 206 5.82 -4.69 8.01
N ALA A 207 4.66 -4.05 7.88
CA ALA A 207 4.06 -3.28 8.97
C ALA A 207 3.65 -4.16 10.15
N TYR A 208 3.04 -5.32 9.87
CA TYR A 208 2.67 -6.28 10.90
C TYR A 208 3.89 -6.84 11.64
N LYS A 209 4.98 -7.14 10.92
CA LYS A 209 6.27 -7.51 11.52
C LYS A 209 6.80 -6.41 12.43
N ALA A 210 6.67 -5.13 12.05
CA ALA A 210 7.08 -4.02 12.90
C ALA A 210 6.28 -4.03 14.21
N VAL A 211 4.95 -4.16 14.15
CA VAL A 211 4.08 -4.21 15.35
C VAL A 211 4.43 -5.39 16.26
N VAL A 212 4.57 -6.61 15.72
CA VAL A 212 4.87 -7.81 16.51
C VAL A 212 6.19 -7.71 17.29
N ASN A 213 7.18 -7.02 16.72
CA ASN A 213 8.52 -6.88 17.30
C ASN A 213 8.74 -5.54 18.01
N ASP A 214 7.71 -4.69 18.12
CA ASP A 214 7.84 -3.40 18.75
C ASP A 214 7.99 -3.55 20.27
N ALA A 215 9.17 -3.21 20.78
CA ALA A 215 9.51 -3.30 22.19
C ALA A 215 8.84 -2.21 23.04
N THR A 216 8.16 -1.21 22.46
CA THR A 216 7.38 -0.21 23.21
C THR A 216 5.99 -0.71 23.59
N ILE A 217 5.48 -1.73 22.89
CA ILE A 217 4.17 -2.32 23.13
C ILE A 217 4.18 -3.15 24.44
N PHE A 218 5.10 -4.11 24.56
CA PHE A 218 5.36 -4.84 25.81
C PHE A 218 6.85 -5.17 25.91
N LYS A 219 7.49 -4.69 26.99
CA LYS A 219 8.92 -4.90 27.25
C LYS A 219 9.17 -6.21 28.01
N LEU A 220 10.09 -7.01 27.48
CA LEU A 220 10.81 -8.05 28.20
C LEU A 220 12.23 -7.55 28.45
N GLU A 221 12.69 -7.60 29.70
CA GLU A 221 14.10 -7.37 30.02
C GLU A 221 14.84 -8.71 30.05
N LEU A 222 15.68 -8.96 29.04
CA LEU A 222 16.53 -10.14 29.01
C LEU A 222 17.92 -9.83 29.57
N PRO A 223 18.45 -10.65 30.50
CA PRO A 223 19.82 -10.51 30.97
C PRO A 223 20.82 -10.89 29.86
N MET A 224 21.68 -9.97 29.45
CA MET A 224 22.82 -10.32 28.58
C MET A 224 23.92 -11.04 29.36
N LYS A 225 24.35 -12.21 28.87
CA LYS A 225 25.62 -12.82 29.29
C LYS A 225 26.77 -12.18 28.50
N GLN A 226 27.28 -11.03 28.94
CA GLN A 226 28.64 -10.61 28.58
C GLN A 226 29.61 -11.02 29.69
N LYS A 227 30.70 -11.70 29.31
CA LYS A 227 31.85 -11.91 30.19
C LYS A 227 32.53 -10.55 30.42
N GLY A 228 32.17 -9.89 31.52
CA GLY A 228 32.86 -8.68 32.01
C GLY A 228 31.94 -7.47 32.17
N VAL A 229 31.70 -7.11 33.43
CA VAL A 229 31.23 -5.80 33.96
C VAL A 229 29.98 -5.18 33.30
N GLY A 230 28.83 -5.41 33.94
CA GLY A 230 27.59 -4.65 33.76
C GLY A 230 26.46 -5.47 33.13
N LEU A 231 25.42 -5.79 33.91
CA LEU A 231 24.21 -6.43 33.41
C LEU A 231 23.40 -5.36 32.64
N LYS A 232 23.65 -5.23 31.32
CA LYS A 232 22.79 -4.41 30.46
C LYS A 232 21.61 -5.27 30.00
N THR A 233 20.39 -4.85 30.33
CA THR A 233 19.16 -5.46 29.81
C THR A 233 18.84 -4.82 28.46
N GLN A 234 18.54 -5.63 27.44
CA GLN A 234 17.98 -5.14 26.18
C GLN A 234 16.46 -5.29 26.25
N PRO A 235 15.69 -4.22 25.96
CA PRO A 235 14.25 -4.32 25.87
C PRO A 235 13.91 -5.07 24.59
N GLU A 236 13.44 -6.30 24.73
CA GLU A 236 12.88 -7.08 23.63
C GLU A 236 11.36 -7.12 23.71
N SER A 237 10.69 -7.40 22.59
CA SER A 237 9.25 -7.64 22.60
C SER A 237 8.92 -8.85 23.47
N LYS A 238 7.91 -8.73 24.35
CA LYS A 238 7.34 -9.85 25.12
C LYS A 238 6.56 -10.85 24.26
N CYS A 239 6.32 -10.53 22.99
CA CYS A 239 5.51 -11.34 22.08
C CYS A 239 5.94 -12.83 22.02
N PRO A 240 7.23 -13.20 21.91
CA PRO A 240 7.63 -14.60 21.85
C PRO A 240 7.25 -15.40 23.11
N GLU A 241 7.36 -14.78 24.29
CA GLU A 241 6.97 -15.39 25.56
C GLU A 241 5.45 -15.55 25.66
N LEU A 242 4.69 -14.52 25.30
CA LEU A 242 3.23 -14.54 25.35
C LEU A 242 2.64 -15.58 24.38
N LEU A 243 3.21 -15.70 23.18
CA LEU A 243 2.85 -16.77 22.24
C LEU A 243 3.13 -18.16 22.83
N ALA A 244 4.28 -18.37 23.46
CA ALA A 244 4.63 -19.65 24.07
C ALA A 244 3.71 -20.00 25.25
N ASN A 245 3.34 -19.01 26.07
CA ASN A 245 2.39 -19.16 27.18
C ASN A 245 0.98 -19.48 26.68
N TYR A 246 0.55 -18.84 25.61
CA TYR A 246 -0.75 -19.13 25.00
C TYR A 246 -0.81 -20.56 24.42
N CYS A 247 0.25 -21.01 23.73
CA CYS A 247 0.37 -22.42 23.34
C CYS A 247 0.29 -23.37 24.55
N ASP A 248 0.98 -23.05 25.66
CA ASP A 248 0.90 -23.87 26.88
C ASP A 248 -0.53 -23.93 27.45
N MET A 249 -1.27 -22.82 27.43
CA MET A 249 -2.66 -22.78 27.89
C MET A 249 -3.59 -23.66 27.06
N LEU A 250 -3.38 -23.73 25.75
CA LEU A 250 -4.11 -24.59 24.81
C LEU A 250 -3.74 -26.07 24.96
N LEU A 251 -2.44 -26.36 25.13
CA LEU A 251 -1.90 -27.73 25.15
C LEU A 251 -2.02 -28.43 26.51
N ARG A 252 -2.31 -27.71 27.60
CA ARG A 252 -2.54 -28.29 28.93
C ARG A 252 -4.02 -28.22 29.31
N LYS A 253 -4.45 -29.03 30.29
CA LYS A 253 -5.82 -29.03 30.82
C LYS A 253 -6.18 -27.74 31.59
N THR A 254 -6.55 -26.68 30.88
CA THR A 254 -7.00 -25.38 31.44
C THR A 254 -8.51 -25.19 31.27
N PRO A 255 -9.12 -24.18 31.93
CA PRO A 255 -10.48 -23.78 31.61
C PRO A 255 -10.68 -23.35 30.15
N LEU A 256 -9.62 -22.90 29.46
CA LEU A 256 -9.68 -22.51 28.05
C LEU A 256 -9.73 -23.76 27.15
N SER A 257 -8.76 -24.67 27.28
CA SER A 257 -8.71 -25.88 26.45
C SER A 257 -9.90 -26.81 26.67
N LYS A 258 -10.48 -26.83 27.88
CA LYS A 258 -11.73 -27.58 28.16
C LYS A 258 -12.97 -27.04 27.45
N LYS A 259 -12.95 -25.80 26.96
CA LYS A 259 -14.06 -25.18 26.21
C LYS A 259 -13.95 -25.39 24.71
N LEU A 260 -12.80 -25.87 24.24
CA LEU A 260 -12.49 -26.02 22.82
C LEU A 260 -12.43 -27.51 22.48
N THR A 261 -12.77 -27.82 21.24
CA THR A 261 -12.54 -29.13 20.62
C THR A 261 -11.07 -29.29 20.22
N SER A 262 -10.62 -30.53 19.99
CA SER A 262 -9.28 -30.81 19.48
C SER A 262 -9.00 -30.08 18.15
N GLU A 263 -9.99 -30.02 17.25
CA GLU A 263 -9.88 -29.31 15.96
C GLU A 263 -9.73 -27.79 16.14
N GLU A 264 -10.47 -27.18 17.07
CA GLU A 264 -10.36 -25.74 17.37
C GLU A 264 -9.02 -25.40 18.02
N ILE A 265 -8.49 -26.27 18.89
CA ILE A 265 -7.17 -26.12 19.49
C ILE A 265 -6.10 -26.15 18.39
N GLU A 266 -6.16 -27.13 17.49
CA GLU A 266 -5.24 -27.23 16.35
C GLU A 266 -5.32 -25.98 15.46
N ALA A 267 -6.52 -25.49 15.13
CA ALA A 267 -6.70 -24.27 14.34
C ALA A 267 -6.04 -23.05 15.02
N LYS A 268 -6.27 -22.86 16.33
CA LYS A 268 -5.66 -21.77 17.11
C LYS A 268 -4.13 -21.91 17.17
N LEU A 269 -3.59 -23.12 17.27
CA LEU A 269 -2.13 -23.35 17.24
C LEU A 269 -1.54 -22.98 15.87
N LYS A 270 -2.21 -23.30 14.76
CA LYS A 270 -1.79 -22.87 13.41
C LYS A 270 -1.81 -21.35 13.25
N GLU A 271 -2.80 -20.67 13.82
CA GLU A 271 -2.83 -19.21 13.88
C GLU A 271 -1.64 -18.64 14.68
N VAL A 272 -1.22 -19.27 15.78
CA VAL A 272 -0.01 -18.87 16.51
C VAL A 272 1.24 -19.01 15.63
N LEU A 273 1.35 -20.08 14.85
CA LEU A 273 2.47 -20.29 13.94
C LEU A 273 2.52 -19.23 12.83
N LEU A 274 1.36 -18.76 12.36
CA LEU A 274 1.27 -17.61 11.45
C LEU A 274 1.89 -16.36 12.07
N VAL A 275 1.56 -16.03 13.33
CA VAL A 275 2.18 -14.88 14.03
C VAL A 275 3.67 -15.10 14.25
N LEU A 276 4.07 -16.32 14.62
CA LEU A 276 5.46 -16.70 14.87
C LEU A 276 6.35 -16.48 13.63
N LYS A 277 5.81 -16.57 12.41
CA LYS A 277 6.53 -16.23 11.17
C LYS A 277 7.11 -14.81 11.20
N TYR A 278 6.41 -13.87 11.85
CA TYR A 278 6.78 -12.46 11.91
C TYR A 278 7.64 -12.11 13.13
N VAL A 279 7.82 -13.03 14.08
CA VAL A 279 8.67 -12.83 15.26
C VAL A 279 10.16 -12.89 14.88
N GLN A 280 10.94 -11.90 15.31
CA GLN A 280 12.40 -11.84 15.07
C GLN A 280 13.17 -12.84 15.95
N ASN A 281 12.97 -12.80 17.28
CA ASN A 281 13.69 -13.65 18.22
C ASN A 281 12.91 -14.94 18.53
N LYS A 282 12.92 -15.88 17.59
CA LYS A 282 12.23 -17.18 17.74
C LYS A 282 12.84 -18.06 18.82
N ASP A 283 14.11 -17.87 19.17
CA ASP A 283 14.80 -18.64 20.21
C ASP A 283 14.17 -18.42 21.59
N VAL A 284 13.68 -17.21 21.86
CA VAL A 284 12.95 -16.89 23.10
C VAL A 284 11.66 -17.71 23.17
N PHE A 285 10.87 -17.74 22.09
CA PHE A 285 9.67 -18.60 22.01
C PHE A 285 10.04 -20.06 22.25
N MET A 286 11.06 -20.58 21.56
CA MET A 286 11.49 -21.98 21.67
C MET A 286 11.96 -22.33 23.09
N ARG A 287 12.67 -21.43 23.76
CA ARG A 287 13.11 -21.62 25.15
C ARG A 287 11.93 -21.77 26.10
N TYR A 288 10.93 -20.90 26.00
CA TYR A 288 9.72 -20.98 26.84
C TYR A 288 8.88 -22.21 26.48
N HIS A 289 8.67 -22.46 25.18
CA HIS A 289 7.91 -23.62 24.71
C HIS A 289 8.54 -24.94 25.17
N LYS A 290 9.87 -25.09 25.09
CA LYS A 290 10.60 -26.27 25.58
C LYS A 290 10.45 -26.46 27.09
N ALA A 291 10.51 -25.37 27.87
CA ALA A 291 10.32 -25.43 29.32
C ALA A 291 8.89 -25.89 29.66
N HIS A 292 7.88 -25.36 28.97
CA HIS A 292 6.49 -25.76 29.14
C HIS A 292 6.25 -27.22 28.73
N LEU A 293 6.74 -27.64 27.56
CA LEU A 293 6.69 -29.02 27.09
C LEU A 293 7.31 -29.98 28.11
N THR A 294 8.52 -29.67 28.60
CA THR A 294 9.21 -30.49 29.62
C THR A 294 8.34 -30.66 30.86
N ARG A 295 7.73 -29.56 31.34
CA ARG A 295 6.84 -29.59 32.51
C ARG A 295 5.58 -30.40 32.25
N ARG A 296 4.98 -30.28 31.07
CA ARG A 296 3.76 -31.02 30.69
C ARG A 296 4.02 -32.53 30.63
N LEU A 297 5.14 -32.94 30.03
CA LEU A 297 5.56 -34.34 29.95
C LEU A 297 5.89 -34.94 31.33
N ILE A 298 6.58 -34.20 32.21
CA ILE A 298 6.93 -34.69 33.56
C ILE A 298 5.68 -34.85 34.44
N LEU A 299 4.75 -33.92 34.35
CA LEU A 299 3.56 -33.88 35.21
C LEU A 299 2.34 -34.60 34.63
N ASP A 300 2.43 -35.10 33.38
CA ASP A 300 1.34 -35.73 32.65
C ASP A 300 0.05 -34.87 32.59
N ILE A 301 0.24 -33.57 32.31
CA ILE A 301 -0.84 -32.56 32.31
C ILE A 301 -1.27 -32.11 30.91
N SER A 302 -0.77 -32.78 29.87
CA SER A 302 -1.15 -32.53 28.48
C SER A 302 -2.64 -32.76 28.28
N ALA A 303 -3.26 -31.90 27.48
CA ALA A 303 -4.68 -31.99 27.15
C ALA A 303 -4.92 -33.15 26.17
N ASP A 304 -4.04 -33.28 25.17
CA ASP A 304 -4.13 -34.23 24.07
C ASP A 304 -2.69 -34.56 23.60
N SER A 305 -2.35 -35.85 23.55
CA SER A 305 -1.00 -36.30 23.17
C SER A 305 -0.74 -36.16 21.67
N GLU A 306 -1.76 -36.33 20.83
CA GLU A 306 -1.62 -36.24 19.37
C GLU A 306 -1.38 -34.79 18.94
N ILE A 307 -2.13 -33.85 19.53
CA ILE A 307 -1.92 -32.41 19.27
C ILE A 307 -0.54 -31.96 19.75
N GLU A 308 -0.04 -32.52 20.85
CA GLU A 308 1.30 -32.19 21.34
C GLU A 308 2.40 -32.66 20.38
N GLU A 309 2.27 -33.88 19.83
CA GLU A 309 3.16 -34.39 18.78
C GLU A 309 3.11 -33.51 17.53
N ASN A 310 1.89 -33.19 17.07
CA ASN A 310 1.66 -32.29 15.92
C ASN A 310 2.31 -30.92 16.11
N MET A 311 2.20 -30.31 17.30
CA MET A 311 2.82 -29.03 17.59
C MET A 311 4.35 -29.09 17.48
N VAL A 312 4.98 -30.17 17.96
CA VAL A 312 6.43 -30.38 17.82
C VAL A 312 6.82 -30.54 16.36
N GLU A 313 6.03 -31.28 15.57
CA GLU A 313 6.26 -31.43 14.14
C GLU A 313 6.15 -30.10 13.37
N TRP A 314 5.12 -29.30 13.65
CA TRP A 314 4.95 -28.00 13.00
C TRP A 314 6.07 -27.01 13.32
N LEU A 315 6.61 -27.06 14.54
CA LEU A 315 7.77 -26.24 14.91
C LEU A 315 9.08 -26.73 14.26
N ARG A 316 9.18 -28.03 13.96
CA ARG A 316 10.33 -28.64 13.29
C ARG A 316 10.36 -28.36 11.79
N VAL A 317 9.20 -28.27 11.14
CA VAL A 317 9.08 -28.07 9.69
C VAL A 317 8.35 -26.75 9.42
N PRO A 318 9.09 -25.64 9.19
CA PRO A 318 8.49 -24.31 9.02
C PRO A 318 7.51 -24.19 7.82
N HIS A 319 7.54 -25.14 6.89
CA HIS A 319 6.80 -25.09 5.62
C HIS A 319 5.53 -25.95 5.58
N SER A 320 5.27 -26.84 6.55
CA SER A 320 4.10 -27.72 6.54
C SER A 320 2.88 -27.16 7.29
N ALA A 321 3.05 -26.12 8.11
CA ALA A 321 1.98 -25.55 8.92
C ALA A 321 1.03 -24.61 8.14
N CYS A 322 1.42 -24.15 6.94
CA CYS A 322 0.64 -23.21 6.15
C CYS A 322 0.27 -23.86 4.82
N GLY A 323 -1.01 -24.17 4.64
CA GLY A 323 -1.55 -24.50 3.31
C GLY A 323 -1.21 -23.37 2.34
N SER A 324 -0.49 -23.72 1.29
CA SER A 324 -0.30 -22.99 0.03
C SER A 324 -0.33 -21.45 0.12
N ASP A 325 0.84 -20.83 0.31
CA ASP A 325 1.15 -19.57 -0.36
C ASP A 325 2.67 -19.46 -0.58
N GLN A 326 3.07 -19.51 -1.85
CA GLN A 326 4.43 -19.31 -2.29
C GLN A 326 4.76 -17.81 -2.28
N SER A 327 5.59 -17.37 -1.35
CA SER A 327 6.45 -16.20 -1.54
C SER A 327 7.68 -16.35 -0.64
N GLY A 328 8.83 -16.49 -1.28
CA GLY A 328 10.06 -16.93 -0.65
C GLY A 328 10.79 -15.86 0.15
N SER A 329 11.48 -16.31 1.20
CA SER A 329 12.85 -15.89 1.53
C SER A 329 13.43 -16.91 2.50
N ALA A 330 14.50 -17.59 2.08
CA ALA A 330 15.22 -18.60 2.85
C ALA A 330 16.01 -17.98 4.02
N GLY A 331 16.08 -18.71 5.14
CA GLY A 331 16.91 -18.45 6.32
C GLY A 331 16.83 -19.64 7.28
N PRO A 332 17.90 -19.96 8.01
CA PRO A 332 18.40 -21.33 8.18
C PRO A 332 17.57 -22.20 9.13
N ASP A 333 17.69 -23.51 8.89
CA ASP A 333 17.15 -24.60 9.69
C ASP A 333 17.25 -24.35 11.20
N LEU A 334 16.11 -24.35 11.87
CA LEU A 334 15.99 -24.55 13.31
C LEU A 334 16.37 -26.01 13.61
N MET A 335 17.67 -26.30 13.73
CA MET A 335 18.11 -27.52 14.37
C MET A 335 17.80 -27.47 15.87
N LEU A 336 17.09 -28.50 16.34
CA LEU A 336 16.91 -28.89 17.74
C LEU A 336 18.23 -29.07 18.48
#